data_AF-A0A6C0L6D2-F1
#
_entry.id   AF-A0A6C0L6D2-F1
#
_cell.length_a   1.000
_cell.length_b   1.000
_cell.length_c   1.000
_cell.angle_alpha   90.00
_cell.angle_beta   90.00
_cell.angle_gamma   90.00
#
_symmetry.space_group_name_H-M   'P 1'
#
loop_
_entity.id
_entity.type
_entity.pdbx_description
1 polymer ?
#
loop_
_entity_poly.entity_id
_entity_poly.type
_entity_poly.pdbx_seq_one_letter_code
_entity_poly.pdbx_strand_id
1 'polypeptide(L)'
;MSNHKVQCQCCKKMMVPKVITSAPFYISGIPVGGRDPENSVCPFCLSPKWMLTEQQVLTGARANAEFFGIMVLLLINIVVFARLGAEAVGVSVGLSVLLFLFRERVAKAVKGKLAEIFKG
;
A
#
# COMPACT_ATOMS: atom_id res chain seq x y z
N MET A 1 -1.56 -35.28 -8.60
CA MET A 1 -1.84 -33.99 -9.29
C MET A 1 -2.83 -33.22 -8.44
N SER A 2 -2.35 -32.23 -7.68
CA SER A 2 -3.18 -31.49 -6.71
C SER A 2 -4.22 -30.62 -7.44
N ASN A 3 -5.47 -30.67 -6.99
CA ASN A 3 -6.61 -29.95 -7.57
C ASN A 3 -6.56 -28.46 -7.15
N HIS A 4 -5.60 -27.69 -7.69
CA HIS A 4 -5.41 -26.26 -7.38
C HIS A 4 -6.45 -25.35 -8.07
N LYS A 5 -7.73 -25.72 -8.01
CA LYS A 5 -8.81 -24.82 -8.42
C LYS A 5 -9.04 -23.82 -7.30
N VAL A 6 -8.92 -22.55 -7.62
CA VAL A 6 -9.12 -21.41 -6.71
C VAL A 6 -10.32 -20.60 -7.19
N GLN A 7 -11.03 -19.96 -6.26
CA GLN A 7 -12.18 -19.13 -6.59
C GLN A 7 -11.72 -17.70 -6.90
N CYS A 8 -12.14 -17.14 -8.03
CA CYS A 8 -11.95 -15.72 -8.31
C CYS A 8 -12.79 -14.86 -7.36
N GLN A 9 -12.20 -13.87 -6.68
CA GLN A 9 -12.96 -12.98 -5.79
C GLN A 9 -13.84 -11.97 -6.55
N CYS A 10 -13.53 -11.67 -7.81
CA CYS A 10 -14.30 -10.73 -8.65
C CYS A 10 -15.58 -11.37 -9.22
N CYS A 11 -15.47 -12.54 -9.86
CA CYS A 11 -16.60 -13.18 -10.56
C CYS A 11 -17.11 -14.46 -9.89
N LYS A 12 -16.53 -14.85 -8.74
CA LYS A 12 -16.89 -16.02 -7.91
C LYS A 12 -16.84 -17.38 -8.62
N LYS A 13 -16.25 -17.46 -9.82
CA LYS A 13 -16.07 -18.72 -10.57
C LYS A 13 -14.81 -19.46 -10.12
N MET A 14 -14.89 -20.79 -10.05
CA MET A 14 -13.74 -21.67 -9.81
C MET A 14 -12.86 -21.73 -11.06
N MET A 15 -11.56 -21.56 -10.88
CA MET A 15 -10.62 -21.47 -11.99
C MET A 15 -9.24 -22.01 -11.64
N VAL A 16 -8.48 -22.34 -12.66
CA VAL A 16 -7.03 -22.51 -12.56
C VAL A 16 -6.41 -21.23 -13.14
N PRO A 17 -5.65 -20.46 -12.35
CA PRO A 17 -5.14 -19.17 -12.80
C PRO A 17 -4.14 -19.35 -13.93
N LYS A 18 -4.30 -18.55 -14.98
CA LYS A 18 -3.33 -18.51 -16.06
C LYS A 18 -2.25 -17.50 -15.71
N VAL A 19 -1.00 -17.96 -15.70
CA VAL A 19 0.18 -17.13 -15.52
C VAL A 19 0.39 -16.31 -16.80
N ILE A 20 0.47 -14.99 -16.64
CA ILE A 20 0.93 -14.08 -17.68
C ILE A 20 2.44 -13.93 -17.51
N THR A 21 3.14 -14.09 -18.62
CA THR A 21 4.59 -13.97 -18.64
C THR A 21 5.01 -12.61 -19.18
N SER A 22 6.18 -12.16 -18.75
CA SER A 22 6.80 -10.93 -19.24
C SER A 22 6.92 -10.94 -20.76
N ALA A 23 6.64 -9.79 -21.38
CA ALA A 23 6.82 -9.61 -22.81
C ALA A 23 8.32 -9.66 -23.17
N PRO A 24 8.71 -10.37 -24.24
CA PRO A 24 10.09 -10.38 -24.69
C PRO A 24 10.48 -9.00 -25.25
N PHE A 25 11.73 -8.60 -25.02
CA PHE A 25 12.33 -7.46 -25.69
C PHE A 25 13.08 -7.94 -26.94
N TYR A 26 13.02 -7.17 -28.04
CA TYR A 26 13.65 -7.57 -29.30
C TYR A 26 14.93 -6.76 -29.52
N ILE A 27 16.06 -7.47 -29.66
CA ILE A 27 17.35 -6.88 -30.03
C ILE A 27 17.70 -7.41 -31.42
N SER A 28 17.75 -6.54 -32.43
CA SER A 28 18.01 -6.92 -33.83
C SER A 28 17.09 -8.04 -34.36
N GLY A 29 15.81 -8.03 -33.95
CA GLY A 29 14.82 -9.04 -34.33
C GLY A 29 14.89 -10.35 -33.54
N ILE A 30 15.87 -10.50 -32.64
CA ILE A 30 16.01 -11.67 -31.77
C ILE A 30 15.24 -11.37 -30.46
N PRO A 31 14.23 -12.16 -30.08
CA PRO A 31 13.59 -12.02 -28.78
C PRO A 31 14.56 -12.45 -27.69
N VAL A 32 14.88 -11.52 -26.78
CA VAL A 32 15.72 -11.72 -25.61
C VAL A 32 14.87 -11.44 -24.36
N GLY A 33 14.99 -12.28 -23.34
CA GLY A 33 14.12 -12.24 -22.16
C GLY A 33 12.65 -12.61 -22.46
N GLY A 34 11.77 -12.34 -21.51
CA GLY A 34 10.39 -12.80 -21.54
C GLY A 34 10.26 -14.25 -21.05
N ARG A 35 9.10 -14.60 -20.48
CA ARG A 35 8.74 -15.89 -19.81
C ARG A 35 8.81 -15.88 -18.28
N ASP A 36 9.28 -14.81 -17.66
CA ASP A 36 9.19 -14.70 -16.20
C ASP A 36 7.73 -14.50 -15.80
N PRO A 37 7.24 -15.20 -14.77
CA PRO A 37 5.87 -15.04 -14.29
C PRO A 37 5.71 -13.64 -13.67
N GLU A 38 5.06 -12.72 -14.39
CA GLU A 38 4.81 -11.36 -13.87
C GLU A 38 3.54 -11.33 -13.02
N ASN A 39 2.48 -11.97 -13.50
CA ASN A 39 1.19 -11.94 -12.84
C ASN A 39 0.32 -13.12 -13.25
N SER A 40 -0.88 -13.21 -12.68
CA SER A 40 -1.88 -14.18 -13.07
C SER A 40 -3.23 -13.50 -13.27
N VAL A 41 -4.06 -14.04 -14.17
CA VAL A 41 -5.35 -13.43 -14.51
C VAL A 41 -6.48 -14.46 -14.42
N CYS A 42 -7.66 -13.99 -13.99
CA CYS A 42 -8.88 -14.78 -14.08
C CYS A 42 -9.32 -14.96 -15.55
N PRO A 43 -9.48 -16.18 -16.07
CA PRO A 43 -9.87 -16.39 -17.47
C PRO A 43 -11.32 -16.01 -17.77
N PHE A 44 -12.16 -15.78 -16.74
CA PHE A 44 -13.57 -15.44 -16.93
C PHE A 44 -13.85 -13.94 -16.94
N CYS A 45 -13.21 -13.18 -16.04
CA CYS A 45 -13.40 -11.73 -15.94
C CYS A 45 -12.18 -10.92 -16.34
N LEU A 46 -11.09 -11.59 -16.76
CA LEU A 46 -9.83 -10.98 -17.19
C LEU A 46 -9.19 -10.04 -16.15
N SER A 47 -9.60 -10.15 -14.88
CA SER A 47 -9.04 -9.35 -13.80
C SER A 47 -7.70 -9.94 -13.31
N PRO A 48 -6.62 -9.14 -13.25
CA PRO A 48 -5.35 -9.52 -12.60
C PRO A 48 -5.44 -9.49 -11.07
N LYS A 49 -6.46 -8.86 -10.51
CA LYS A 49 -6.65 -8.70 -9.05
C LYS A 49 -7.51 -9.79 -8.42
N TRP A 50 -7.61 -10.94 -9.09
CA TRP A 50 -8.57 -11.99 -8.76
C TRP A 50 -8.31 -12.69 -7.42
N MET A 51 -7.09 -12.60 -6.86
CA MET A 51 -6.70 -13.14 -5.56
C MET A 51 -6.84 -12.16 -4.39
N LEU A 52 -7.06 -10.86 -4.64
CA LEU A 52 -7.02 -9.91 -3.55
C LEU A 52 -8.23 -10.08 -2.64
N THR A 53 -8.01 -10.74 -1.51
CA THR A 53 -8.93 -10.70 -0.38
C THR A 53 -8.96 -9.26 0.12
N GLU A 54 -10.14 -8.72 0.46
CA GLU A 54 -10.28 -7.34 0.97
C GLU A 54 -9.30 -7.06 2.12
N GLN A 55 -9.06 -8.05 2.98
CA GLN A 55 -8.06 -7.97 4.04
C GLN A 55 -6.65 -7.73 3.51
N GLN A 56 -6.20 -8.41 2.45
CA GLN A 56 -4.86 -8.19 1.90
C GLN A 56 -4.72 -6.80 1.26
N VAL A 57 -5.78 -6.31 0.60
CA VAL A 57 -5.83 -4.93 0.09
C VAL A 57 -5.71 -3.94 1.24
N LEU A 58 -6.49 -4.14 2.30
CA LEU A 58 -6.51 -3.26 3.47
C LEU A 58 -5.19 -3.31 4.24
N THR A 59 -4.56 -4.48 4.37
CA THR A 59 -3.25 -4.63 5.01
C THR A 59 -2.16 -3.95 4.18
N GLY A 60 -2.17 -4.10 2.85
CA GLY A 60 -1.25 -3.40 1.97
C GLY A 60 -1.46 -1.88 1.98
N ALA A 61 -2.71 -1.43 1.93
CA ALA A 61 -3.06 -0.01 2.02
C ALA A 61 -2.66 0.59 3.38
N ARG A 62 -2.86 -0.15 4.47
CA ARG A 62 -2.42 0.23 5.81
C ARG A 62 -0.90 0.34 5.87
N ALA A 63 -0.16 -0.66 5.40
CA ALA A 63 1.30 -0.63 5.39
C ALA A 63 1.84 0.57 4.59
N ASN A 64 1.26 0.85 3.43
CA ASN A 64 1.63 2.01 2.63
C ASN A 64 1.35 3.33 3.36
N ALA A 65 0.17 3.48 3.97
CA ALA A 65 -0.18 4.67 4.72
C ALA A 65 0.74 4.90 5.92
N GLU A 66 1.16 3.83 6.61
CA GLU A 66 2.11 3.92 7.72
C GLU A 66 3.49 4.36 7.24
N PHE A 67 3.96 3.82 6.12
CA PHE A 67 5.24 4.21 5.52
C PHE A 67 5.26 5.68 5.10
N PHE A 68 4.23 6.14 4.36
CA PHE A 68 4.13 7.54 3.95
C PHE A 68 3.99 8.48 5.16
N GLY A 69 3.26 8.07 6.20
CA GLY A 69 3.14 8.84 7.44
C GLY A 69 4.49 9.08 8.13
N ILE A 70 5.33 8.04 8.22
CA ILE A 70 6.69 8.15 8.78
C ILE A 70 7.56 9.07 7.92
N MET A 71 7.49 8.95 6.58
CA MET A 71 8.26 9.80 5.68
C MET A 71 7.90 11.29 5.84
N VAL A 72 6.61 11.61 5.98
CA VAL A 72 6.18 12.99 6.22
C VAL A 72 6.69 13.51 7.57
N LEU A 73 6.60 12.73 8.64
CA LEU A 73 7.15 13.13 9.94
C LEU A 73 8.66 13.37 9.85
N LEU A 74 9.39 12.51 9.15
CA LEU A 74 10.83 12.67 8.94
C LEU A 74 11.14 13.98 8.17
N LEU A 75 10.40 14.28 7.11
CA LEU A 75 10.55 15.54 6.37
C LEU A 75 10.28 16.77 7.26
N ILE A 76 9.24 16.72 8.10
CA ILE A 76 8.95 17.80 9.06
C ILE A 76 10.13 18.02 10.00
N ASN A 77 10.70 16.96 10.55
CA ASN A 77 11.86 17.06 11.45
C ASN A 77 13.10 17.63 10.73
N ILE A 78 13.34 17.27 9.46
CA ILE A 78 14.41 17.87 8.64
C ILE A 78 14.20 19.37 8.47
N VAL A 79 12.97 19.79 8.15
CA VAL A 79 12.65 21.22 7.98
C VAL A 79 12.81 21.97 9.30
N VAL A 80 12.36 21.40 10.42
CA VAL A 80 12.55 21.97 11.77
C VAL A 80 14.04 22.12 12.08
N PHE A 81 14.85 21.09 11.83
CA PHE A 81 16.30 21.15 11.99
C PHE A 81 16.91 22.29 11.16
N ALA A 82 16.56 22.37 9.88
CA ALA A 82 17.12 23.36 8.96
C ALA A 82 16.71 24.81 9.31
N ARG A 83 15.54 25.02 9.91
CA ARG A 83 15.00 26.36 10.21
C ARG A 83 15.31 26.85 11.62
N LEU A 84 15.28 25.95 12.60
CA LEU A 84 15.30 26.29 14.02
C LEU A 84 16.54 25.76 14.75
N GLY A 85 17.41 25.00 14.06
CA GLY A 85 18.63 24.46 14.62
C GLY A 85 18.39 23.27 15.58
N ALA A 86 19.46 22.82 16.24
CA ALA A 86 19.46 21.58 17.02
C ALA A 86 18.53 21.59 18.25
N GLU A 87 18.34 22.75 18.88
CA GLU A 87 17.53 22.90 20.10
C GLU A 87 16.04 22.57 19.87
N ALA A 88 15.48 22.97 18.72
CA ALA A 88 14.08 22.71 18.38
C ALA A 88 13.82 21.27 17.93
N VAL A 89 14.88 20.55 17.56
CA VAL A 89 14.78 19.21 16.96
C VAL A 89 14.37 18.19 18.01
N GLY A 90 14.93 18.26 19.22
CA GLY A 90 14.57 17.36 20.31
C GLY A 90 13.06 17.41 20.63
N VAL A 91 12.48 18.61 20.65
CA VAL A 91 11.04 18.81 20.89
C VAL A 91 10.21 18.26 19.73
N SER A 92 10.61 18.55 18.48
CA SER A 92 9.89 18.05 17.30
C SER A 92 9.94 16.53 17.14
N VAL A 93 11.07 15.91 17.46
CA VAL A 93 11.24 14.45 17.41
C VAL A 93 10.39 13.81 18.50
N GLY A 94 10.43 14.34 19.73
CA GLY A 94 9.58 13.87 20.84
C GLY A 94 8.09 13.93 20.50
N LEU A 95 7.65 15.05 19.90
CA LEU A 95 6.27 15.22 19.45
C LEU A 95 5.90 14.23 18.33
N SER A 96 6.81 14.01 17.38
CA SER A 96 6.62 13.06 16.27
C SER A 96 6.45 11.62 16.76
N VAL A 97 7.27 11.20 17.74
CA VAL A 97 7.17 9.88 18.36
C VAL A 97 5.86 9.74 19.13
N LEU A 98 5.47 10.76 19.90
CA LEU A 98 4.22 10.75 20.64
C LEU A 98 3.00 10.66 19.71
N LEU A 99 3.00 11.43 18.62
CA LEU A 99 1.97 11.38 17.59
C LEU A 99 1.90 10.00 16.92
N PHE A 100 3.04 9.36 16.69
CA PHE A 100 3.08 8.02 16.11
C PHE A 100 2.53 6.95 17.06
N LEU A 101 2.95 6.95 18.32
CA LEU A 101 2.48 6.00 19.34
C LEU A 101 0.98 6.14 19.63
N PHE A 102 0.47 7.37 19.65
CA PHE A 102 -0.93 7.67 19.96
C PHE A 102 -1.81 7.92 18.72
N ARG A 103 -1.34 7.56 17.51
CA ARG A 103 -2.00 7.86 16.23
C ARG A 103 -3.47 7.48 16.18
N GLU A 104 -3.86 6.34 16.75
CA GLU A 104 -5.25 5.87 16.74
C GLU A 104 -6.15 6.70 17.66
N ARG A 105 -5.62 7.15 18.81
CA ARG A 105 -6.37 8.01 19.74
C ARG A 105 -6.51 9.42 19.18
N VAL A 106 -5.43 9.95 18.61
CA VAL A 106 -5.44 11.27 17.94
C VAL A 106 -6.42 11.27 16.76
N ALA A 107 -6.39 10.23 15.91
CA ALA A 107 -7.32 10.13 14.78
C ALA A 107 -8.79 10.07 15.23
N LYS A 108 -9.10 9.34 16.31
CA LYS A 108 -10.46 9.31 16.88
C LYS A 108 -10.88 10.67 17.45
N ALA A 109 -10.00 11.34 18.18
CA ALA A 109 -10.26 12.65 18.75
C ALA A 109 -10.47 13.72 17.67
N VAL A 110 -9.61 13.74 16.64
CA VAL A 110 -9.72 14.65 15.49
C VAL A 110 -11.01 14.39 14.73
N LYS A 111 -11.36 13.12 14.45
CA LYS A 111 -12.60 12.77 13.76
C LYS A 111 -13.85 13.18 14.55
N GLY A 112 -13.83 13.02 15.88
CA GLY A 112 -14.89 13.50 16.76
C GLY A 112 -15.05 15.02 16.69
N LYS A 113 -13.94 15.76 16.77
CA LYS A 113 -13.94 17.23 16.68
C LYS A 113 -14.37 17.74 15.30
N LEU A 114 -13.93 17.09 14.22
CA LEU A 114 -14.34 17.44 12.86
C LEU A 114 -15.84 17.23 12.66
N ALA A 115 -16.39 16.15 13.21
CA ALA A 115 -17.82 15.84 13.13
C ALA A 115 -18.69 16.84 13.93
N GLU A 116 -18.17 17.41 15.01
CA GLU A 116 -18.82 18.52 15.73
C GLU A 116 -18.82 19.80 14.89
N ILE A 117 -17.69 20.13 14.24
CA ILE A 117 -17.54 21.34 13.41
C ILE A 117 -18.43 21.30 12.17
N PHE A 118 -18.61 20.14 11.53
CA PHE A 118 -19.46 19.99 10.34
C PHE A 118 -20.96 19.88 10.65
N LYS A 119 -21.35 19.77 11.93
CA LYS A 119 -22.76 19.72 12.37
C LYS A 119 -23.27 21.06 12.94
N GLY A 120 -22.39 22.05 13.12
CA GLY A 120 -22.76 23.43 13.45
C GLY A 120 -22.98 24.25 12.19
#